data_AF-A0A7J6QD11-F1
#
_entry.id   AF-A0A7J6QD11-F1
#
_cell.length_a   1.000
_cell.length_b   1.000
_cell.length_c   1.000
_cell.angle_alpha   90.00
_cell.angle_beta   90.00
_cell.angle_gamma   90.00
#
_symmetry.space_group_name_H-M   'P 1'
#
loop_
_entity.id
_entity.type
_entity.pdbx_description
1 polymer ?
#
loop_
_entity_poly.entity_id
_entity_poly.type
_entity_poly.pdbx_seq_one_letter_code
_entity_poly.pdbx_strand_id
1 'polypeptide(L)'
;MQDPQSGWIPREAALGPRQQSRVPRQFLPQDRTIANPPALLLTIRSIIAESKGIFDTVESVGSILRTLVAPHLDGWYDFLDKTQASPFSTSSTRCPRWTGRTAAHNLASGLDDYPRGVLVDEGLECHVDLTSWMVLFADTMVKINSTAVGVRPTRFWQGERERLQSLLRTKMVNEKGMFSDLIGRQIVVKRKGKAGSLLSRPPWVGRGMAGQCSPMNGIECDPY
;
A
#
# COMPACT_ATOMS: atom_id res chain seq x y z
N MET A 1 16.79 -8.48 -6.58
CA MET A 1 16.09 -7.21 -6.84
C MET A 1 15.61 -6.56 -5.56
N GLN A 2 15.14 -7.32 -4.56
CA GLN A 2 14.91 -6.77 -3.23
C GLN A 2 16.21 -6.24 -2.63
N ASP A 3 16.16 -5.05 -2.04
CA ASP A 3 17.24 -4.47 -1.26
C ASP A 3 17.37 -5.25 0.07
N PRO A 4 18.52 -5.87 0.35
CA PRO A 4 18.67 -6.79 1.48
C PRO A 4 18.62 -6.12 2.85
N GLN A 5 18.82 -4.80 2.92
CA GLN A 5 18.83 -4.06 4.18
C GLN A 5 17.47 -3.49 4.52
N SER A 6 16.77 -2.94 3.52
CA SER A 6 15.49 -2.27 3.72
C SER A 6 14.28 -3.14 3.43
N GLY A 7 14.43 -4.23 2.65
CA GLY A 7 13.32 -5.03 2.16
C GLY A 7 12.57 -4.41 0.96
N TRP A 8 13.01 -3.25 0.47
CA TRP A 8 12.41 -2.52 -0.65
C TRP A 8 12.55 -3.28 -1.97
N ILE A 9 11.54 -3.19 -2.83
CA ILE A 9 11.55 -3.71 -4.21
C ILE A 9 11.13 -2.54 -5.12
N PRO A 10 11.90 -2.22 -6.18
CA PRO A 10 11.51 -1.16 -7.12
C PRO A 10 10.18 -1.48 -7.81
N ARG A 11 9.30 -0.47 -7.96
CA ARG A 11 8.05 -0.58 -8.73
C ARG A 11 8.34 -0.94 -10.18
N GLU A 12 9.38 -0.33 -10.75
CA GLU A 12 9.81 -0.53 -12.13
C GLU A 12 11.31 -0.81 -12.19
N ALA A 13 11.70 -1.97 -12.70
CA ALA A 13 13.08 -2.39 -12.81
C ALA A 13 13.56 -2.36 -14.27
N ALA A 14 14.19 -1.25 -14.67
CA ALA A 14 14.87 -1.13 -15.97
C ALA A 14 16.34 -1.60 -15.86
N LEU A 15 16.56 -2.90 -16.06
CA LEU A 15 17.86 -3.54 -15.90
C LEU A 15 18.66 -3.55 -17.22
N GLY A 16 19.79 -2.85 -17.20
CA GLY A 16 20.76 -2.80 -18.30
C GLY A 16 20.38 -1.88 -19.46
N PRO A 17 21.33 -1.63 -20.39
CA PRO A 17 21.19 -0.57 -21.40
C PRO A 17 19.96 -0.74 -22.31
N ARG A 18 19.61 -1.98 -22.67
CA ARG A 18 18.48 -2.26 -23.56
C ARG A 18 17.14 -1.85 -22.93
N GLN A 19 16.89 -2.20 -21.67
CA GLN A 19 15.66 -1.80 -21.00
C GLN A 19 15.66 -0.30 -20.70
N GLN A 20 16.80 0.24 -20.24
CA GLN A 20 16.94 1.66 -19.92
C GLN A 20 16.70 2.56 -21.14
N SER A 21 17.10 2.14 -22.34
CA SER A 21 16.85 2.89 -23.58
C SER A 21 15.35 3.05 -23.93
N ARG A 22 14.47 2.24 -23.34
CA ARG A 22 13.02 2.27 -23.56
C ARG A 22 12.25 3.05 -22.50
N VAL A 23 12.93 3.52 -21.46
CA VAL A 23 12.32 4.26 -20.35
C VAL A 23 12.80 5.71 -20.43
N PRO A 24 11.90 6.71 -20.45
CA PRO A 24 12.29 8.11 -20.38
C PRO A 24 13.21 8.38 -19.19
N ARG A 25 14.25 9.20 -19.38
CA ARG A 25 15.32 9.38 -18.39
C ARG A 25 14.82 9.82 -17.01
N GLN A 26 13.73 10.58 -16.96
CA GLN A 26 13.10 11.03 -15.71
C GLN A 26 12.45 9.91 -14.88
N PHE A 27 12.11 8.77 -15.49
CA PHE A 27 11.49 7.62 -14.79
C PHE A 27 12.50 6.52 -14.43
N LEU A 28 13.77 6.66 -14.86
CA LEU A 28 14.83 5.71 -14.50
C LEU A 28 15.21 5.76 -13.01
N PRO A 29 15.37 6.95 -12.38
CA PRO A 29 15.56 7.03 -10.94
C PRO A 29 14.35 6.44 -10.21
N GLN A 30 14.61 5.59 -9.22
CA GLN A 30 13.58 5.02 -8.36
C GLN A 30 13.75 5.59 -6.95
N ASP A 31 12.66 6.03 -6.34
CA ASP A 31 12.64 6.48 -4.95
C ASP A 31 12.38 5.29 -4.02
N ARG A 32 13.28 5.08 -3.06
CA ARG A 32 13.23 3.96 -2.11
C ARG A 32 12.17 4.13 -1.01
N THR A 33 11.56 5.31 -0.90
CA THR A 33 10.44 5.56 0.01
C THR A 33 9.10 5.21 -0.62
N ILE A 34 9.05 5.10 -1.95
CA ILE A 34 7.85 4.76 -2.71
C ILE A 34 7.69 3.25 -2.77
N ALA A 35 6.55 2.79 -2.26
CA ALA A 35 6.14 1.40 -2.28
C ALA A 35 5.29 1.07 -3.53
N ASN A 36 4.87 -0.18 -3.62
CA ASN A 36 3.89 -0.67 -4.58
C ASN A 36 3.00 -1.73 -3.92
N PRO A 37 1.80 -2.02 -4.48
CA PRO A 37 0.97 -3.12 -4.00
C PRO A 37 1.75 -4.44 -4.01
N PRO A 38 1.71 -5.24 -2.94
CA PRO A 38 2.43 -6.51 -2.86
C PRO A 38 1.73 -7.62 -3.65
N ALA A 39 1.39 -7.37 -4.91
CA ALA A 39 0.58 -8.25 -5.76
C ALA A 39 1.21 -9.64 -5.99
N LEU A 40 2.54 -9.77 -5.85
CA LEU A 40 3.23 -11.07 -5.88
C LEU A 40 2.64 -12.07 -4.87
N LEU A 41 2.09 -11.57 -3.75
CA LEU A 41 1.39 -12.41 -2.75
C LEU A 41 0.21 -13.17 -3.34
N LEU A 42 -0.49 -12.62 -4.35
CA LEU A 42 -1.60 -13.32 -4.98
C LEU A 42 -1.11 -14.60 -5.66
N THR A 43 0.04 -14.53 -6.32
CA THR A 43 0.67 -15.70 -6.97
C THR A 43 1.13 -16.70 -5.91
N ILE A 44 1.80 -16.24 -4.85
CA ILE A 44 2.22 -17.10 -3.73
C ILE A 44 1.03 -17.80 -3.09
N ARG A 45 -0.10 -17.12 -2.91
CA ARG A 45 -1.33 -17.71 -2.38
C ARG A 45 -1.94 -18.76 -3.32
N SER A 46 -1.89 -18.55 -4.64
CA SER A 46 -2.32 -19.56 -5.61
C SER A 46 -1.50 -20.83 -5.45
N ILE A 47 -0.18 -20.69 -5.37
CA ILE A 47 0.75 -21.81 -5.18
C ILE A 47 0.45 -22.57 -3.87
N ILE A 48 0.22 -21.85 -2.76
CA ILE A 48 -0.14 -22.46 -1.47
C ILE A 48 -1.49 -23.20 -1.54
N ALA A 49 -2.46 -22.65 -2.27
CA ALA A 49 -3.79 -23.25 -2.42
C ALA A 49 -3.74 -24.53 -3.27
N GLU A 50 -3.00 -24.50 -4.37
CA GLU A 50 -2.81 -25.65 -5.28
C GLU A 50 -2.08 -26.80 -4.60
N SER A 51 -1.12 -26.50 -3.71
CA SER A 51 -0.43 -27.52 -2.91
C SER A 51 -1.29 -28.09 -1.76
N LYS A 52 -2.57 -27.71 -1.66
CA LYS A 52 -3.51 -28.07 -0.57
C LYS A 52 -2.99 -27.73 0.83
N GLY A 53 -2.00 -26.85 0.96
CA GLY A 53 -1.30 -26.61 2.23
C GLY A 53 -0.55 -27.82 2.79
N ILE A 54 -0.46 -28.93 2.05
CA ILE A 54 0.28 -30.14 2.42
C ILE A 54 1.69 -30.01 1.81
N PHE A 55 2.69 -29.95 2.67
CA PHE A 55 4.09 -29.67 2.31
C PHE A 55 5.00 -30.74 2.93
N ASP A 56 4.73 -31.99 2.60
CA ASP A 56 5.18 -33.17 3.37
C ASP A 56 6.61 -33.65 3.10
N THR A 57 7.36 -33.06 2.16
CA THR A 57 8.77 -33.43 1.95
C THR A 57 9.71 -32.23 1.87
N VAL A 58 10.99 -32.45 2.19
CA VAL A 58 12.05 -31.44 2.26
C VAL A 58 12.37 -30.86 0.87
N GLU A 59 12.03 -31.56 -0.22
CA GLU A 59 12.05 -31.03 -1.60
C GLU A 59 10.74 -30.35 -2.06
N SER A 60 9.72 -30.22 -1.21
CA SER A 60 8.43 -29.64 -1.60
C SER A 60 8.46 -28.11 -1.69
N VAL A 61 7.58 -27.56 -2.52
CA VAL A 61 7.30 -26.10 -2.64
C VAL A 61 7.17 -25.41 -1.28
N GLY A 62 6.65 -26.09 -0.26
CA GLY A 62 6.55 -25.53 1.09
C GLY A 62 7.89 -25.31 1.78
N SER A 63 8.87 -26.17 1.54
CA SER A 63 10.24 -25.99 2.04
C SER A 63 10.84 -24.70 1.46
N ILE A 64 10.71 -24.49 0.15
CA ILE A 64 11.13 -23.25 -0.53
C ILE A 64 10.39 -22.04 0.05
N LEU A 65 9.06 -22.13 0.20
CA LEU A 65 8.27 -21.03 0.76
C LEU A 65 8.70 -20.67 2.18
N ARG A 66 8.94 -21.67 3.04
CA ARG A 66 9.33 -21.44 4.44
C ARG A 66 10.76 -20.96 4.59
N THR A 67 11.70 -21.50 3.82
CA THR A 67 13.15 -21.29 4.04
C THR A 67 13.73 -20.18 3.18
N LEU A 68 13.30 -20.09 1.91
CA LEU A 68 13.85 -19.13 0.96
C LEU A 68 12.94 -17.91 0.82
N VAL A 69 11.62 -18.09 0.73
CA VAL A 69 10.70 -16.98 0.41
C VAL A 69 10.28 -16.20 1.65
N ALA A 70 9.94 -16.88 2.76
CA ALA A 70 9.46 -16.21 3.97
C ALA A 70 10.41 -15.16 4.54
N PRO A 71 11.75 -15.33 4.58
CA PRO A 71 12.66 -14.27 5.01
C PRO A 71 12.55 -12.99 4.16
N HIS A 72 12.43 -13.14 2.84
CA HIS A 72 12.26 -12.00 1.93
C HIS A 72 10.90 -11.32 2.10
N LEU A 73 9.84 -12.11 2.31
CA LEU A 73 8.51 -11.58 2.62
C LEU A 73 8.49 -10.85 3.95
N ASP A 74 9.17 -11.37 4.97
CA ASP A 74 9.26 -10.73 6.29
C ASP A 74 9.93 -9.36 6.20
N GLY A 75 11.05 -9.26 5.47
CA GLY A 75 11.72 -7.99 5.20
C GLY A 75 10.88 -7.03 4.35
N TRP A 76 10.14 -7.53 3.36
CA TRP A 76 9.24 -6.69 2.55
C TRP A 76 8.06 -6.17 3.35
N TYR A 77 7.52 -6.98 4.26
CA TYR A 77 6.50 -6.51 5.19
C TYR A 77 7.06 -5.41 6.09
N ASP A 78 8.26 -5.58 6.64
CA ASP A 78 8.90 -4.56 7.49
C ASP A 78 9.12 -3.24 6.72
N PHE A 79 9.54 -3.33 5.46
CA PHE A 79 9.60 -2.18 4.55
C PHE A 79 8.26 -1.43 4.48
N LEU A 80 7.18 -2.14 4.15
CA LEU A 80 5.85 -1.55 4.02
C LEU A 80 5.38 -0.98 5.36
N ASP A 81 5.50 -1.76 6.42
CA ASP A 81 5.08 -1.40 7.78
C ASP A 81 5.77 -0.15 8.30
N LYS A 82 7.05 0.04 7.97
CA LYS A 82 7.84 1.19 8.39
C LYS A 82 7.62 2.41 7.51
N THR A 83 7.70 2.25 6.19
CA THR A 83 7.71 3.38 5.24
C THR A 83 6.32 3.89 4.90
N GLN A 84 5.31 3.05 5.08
CA GLN A 84 3.91 3.35 4.78
C GLN A 84 3.09 3.55 6.05
N ALA A 85 3.72 3.73 7.21
CA ALA A 85 3.03 4.07 8.44
C ALA A 85 2.53 5.52 8.42
N SER A 86 1.26 5.71 8.75
CA SER A 86 0.76 7.02 9.15
C SER A 86 1.31 7.43 10.52
N PRO A 87 1.60 8.71 10.77
CA PRO A 87 1.91 9.23 12.12
C PRO A 87 0.83 8.92 13.16
N PHE A 88 -0.41 8.68 12.74
CA PHE A 88 -1.49 8.20 13.60
C PHE A 88 -1.29 6.77 14.12
N SER A 89 -0.32 6.02 13.56
CA SER A 89 -0.03 4.66 14.00
C SER A 89 0.55 4.66 15.41
N THR A 90 -0.03 3.85 16.27
CA THR A 90 0.41 3.59 17.65
C THR A 90 0.79 2.12 17.82
N SER A 91 1.22 1.74 19.02
CA SER A 91 1.42 0.33 19.37
C SER A 91 0.15 -0.51 19.26
N SER A 92 -1.04 0.08 19.46
CA SER A 92 -2.32 -0.63 19.42
C SER A 92 -3.05 -0.51 18.08
N THR A 93 -2.80 0.56 17.31
CA THR A 93 -3.48 0.84 16.03
C THR A 93 -2.45 1.06 14.95
N ARG A 94 -2.47 0.30 13.85
CA ARG A 94 -1.66 0.63 12.67
C ARG A 94 -2.56 1.08 11.55
N CYS A 95 -2.18 2.21 10.99
CA CYS A 95 -2.86 2.94 9.95
C CYS A 95 -1.91 3.04 8.75
N PRO A 96 -1.99 2.07 7.81
CA PRO A 96 -1.18 2.10 6.60
C PRO A 96 -1.66 3.20 5.65
N ARG A 97 -0.73 3.98 5.10
CA ARG A 97 -0.96 5.00 4.07
C ARG A 97 0.09 4.89 2.97
N TRP A 98 -0.29 5.30 1.77
CA TRP A 98 0.63 5.36 0.64
C TRP A 98 1.43 6.65 0.74
N THR A 99 2.73 6.53 1.01
CA THR A 99 3.66 7.66 1.06
C THR A 99 3.92 8.20 -0.34
N GLY A 100 4.05 9.53 -0.47
CA GLY A 100 4.38 10.19 -1.73
C GLY A 100 3.19 10.47 -2.65
N ARG A 101 1.94 10.34 -2.18
CA ARG A 101 0.78 10.81 -2.92
C ARG A 101 0.72 12.34 -2.95
N THR A 102 0.05 12.88 -3.96
CA THR A 102 -0.32 14.29 -4.09
C THR A 102 -1.84 14.43 -4.00
N ALA A 103 -2.36 15.64 -4.20
CA ALA A 103 -3.79 15.90 -4.28
C ALA A 103 -4.47 15.23 -5.49
N ALA A 104 -3.74 14.98 -6.59
CA ALA A 104 -4.30 14.41 -7.82
C ALA A 104 -3.84 12.97 -8.11
N HIS A 105 -2.65 12.58 -7.64
CA HIS A 105 -2.06 11.28 -7.95
C HIS A 105 -1.59 10.47 -6.74
N ASN A 106 -1.64 9.14 -6.87
CA ASN A 106 -1.08 8.20 -5.91
C ASN A 106 -0.39 7.02 -6.63
N LEU A 107 0.80 7.28 -7.17
CA LEU A 107 1.58 6.33 -7.97
C LEU A 107 1.95 5.05 -7.19
N ALA A 108 2.20 5.20 -5.89
CA ALA A 108 2.55 4.10 -4.99
C ALA A 108 1.43 3.06 -4.88
N SER A 109 0.17 3.47 -5.05
CA SER A 109 -0.97 2.55 -5.00
C SER A 109 -1.16 1.73 -6.28
N GLY A 110 -0.53 2.12 -7.39
CA GLY A 110 -0.79 1.56 -8.71
C GLY A 110 -2.16 1.94 -9.31
N LEU A 111 -2.94 2.77 -8.61
CA LEU A 111 -4.19 3.37 -9.06
C LEU A 111 -3.98 4.88 -9.16
N ASP A 112 -3.21 5.28 -10.17
CA ASP A 112 -2.52 6.58 -10.20
C ASP A 112 -3.47 7.78 -10.04
N ASP A 113 -4.65 7.80 -10.66
CA ASP A 113 -5.63 8.90 -10.62
C ASP A 113 -6.94 8.55 -9.88
N TYR A 114 -6.95 7.45 -9.11
CA TYR A 114 -8.13 7.05 -8.36
C TYR A 114 -8.44 8.10 -7.27
N PRO A 115 -9.69 8.60 -7.18
CA PRO A 115 -10.01 9.72 -6.30
C PRO A 115 -9.82 9.36 -4.84
N ARG A 116 -8.98 10.14 -4.16
CA ARG A 116 -8.76 10.10 -2.69
C ARG A 116 -9.13 11.46 -2.06
N GLY A 117 -8.68 11.71 -0.83
CA GLY A 117 -8.78 13.04 -0.22
C GLY A 117 -8.03 14.09 -1.04
N VAL A 118 -8.64 15.24 -1.29
CA VAL A 118 -8.01 16.33 -2.04
C VAL A 118 -6.96 17.05 -1.19
N LEU A 119 -7.19 17.20 0.10
CA LEU A 119 -6.16 17.62 1.04
C LEU A 119 -5.32 16.39 1.39
N VAL A 120 -4.00 16.50 1.26
CA VAL A 120 -3.05 15.51 1.76
C VAL A 120 -2.89 15.73 3.26
N ASP A 121 -3.50 14.88 4.06
CA ASP A 121 -3.36 14.87 5.51
C ASP A 121 -2.28 13.85 5.90
N GLU A 122 -1.04 14.33 6.00
CA GLU A 122 0.13 13.50 6.32
C GLU A 122 0.04 12.85 7.70
N GLY A 123 -0.85 13.32 8.60
CA GLY A 123 -0.93 12.89 9.98
C GLY A 123 -1.99 11.83 10.26
N LEU A 124 -3.12 11.84 9.54
CA LEU A 124 -4.32 11.04 9.86
C LEU A 124 -4.80 10.12 8.74
N GLU A 125 -4.15 10.13 7.57
CA GLU A 125 -4.59 9.29 6.46
C GLU A 125 -4.31 7.80 6.69
N CYS A 126 -5.32 6.95 6.47
CA CYS A 126 -5.18 5.51 6.26
C CYS A 126 -5.85 5.11 4.94
N HIS A 127 -5.17 4.31 4.13
CA HIS A 127 -5.69 3.84 2.85
C HIS A 127 -6.23 2.41 2.95
N VAL A 128 -7.46 2.22 2.48
CA VAL A 128 -8.23 0.98 2.65
C VAL A 128 -7.63 -0.16 1.85
N ASP A 129 -7.13 0.15 0.66
CA ASP A 129 -6.47 -0.76 -0.25
C ASP A 129 -5.13 -1.24 0.32
N LEU A 130 -4.28 -0.32 0.83
CA LEU A 130 -3.04 -0.72 1.48
C LEU A 130 -3.28 -1.55 2.73
N THR A 131 -4.25 -1.16 3.57
CA THR A 131 -4.62 -1.96 4.75
C THR A 131 -5.07 -3.36 4.34
N SER A 132 -5.85 -3.48 3.26
CA SER A 132 -6.28 -4.76 2.71
C SER A 132 -5.09 -5.60 2.20
N TRP A 133 -4.12 -4.97 1.53
CA TRP A 133 -2.88 -5.63 1.12
C TRP A 133 -2.08 -6.15 2.32
N MET A 134 -1.97 -5.37 3.40
CA MET A 134 -1.27 -5.80 4.60
C MET A 134 -1.99 -6.92 5.34
N VAL A 135 -3.33 -6.95 5.36
CA VAL A 135 -4.10 -8.10 5.84
C VAL A 135 -3.81 -9.36 5.01
N LEU A 136 -3.80 -9.24 3.69
CA LEU A 136 -3.45 -10.33 2.78
C LEU A 136 -2.03 -10.83 3.05
N PHE A 137 -1.09 -9.91 3.29
CA PHE A 137 0.30 -10.20 3.60
C PHE A 137 0.41 -11.01 4.89
N ALA A 138 -0.15 -10.51 6.00
CA ALA A 138 -0.13 -11.18 7.28
C ALA A 138 -0.78 -12.57 7.20
N ASP A 139 -1.94 -12.69 6.55
CA ASP A 139 -2.61 -13.99 6.35
C ASP A 139 -1.78 -14.97 5.51
N THR A 140 -1.04 -14.46 4.52
CA THR A 140 -0.13 -15.29 3.71
C THR A 140 1.04 -15.81 4.55
N MET A 141 1.61 -14.98 5.41
CA MET A 141 2.66 -15.40 6.34
C MET A 141 2.16 -16.44 7.36
N VAL A 142 0.92 -16.31 7.85
CA VAL A 142 0.28 -17.35 8.69
C VAL A 142 0.21 -18.68 7.95
N LYS A 143 -0.19 -18.67 6.67
CA LYS A 143 -0.33 -19.88 5.85
C LYS A 143 0.99 -20.54 5.51
N ILE A 144 2.06 -19.77 5.30
CA ILE A 144 3.40 -20.32 5.07
C ILE A 144 3.91 -21.04 6.34
N ASN A 145 3.53 -20.55 7.52
CA ASN A 145 3.91 -21.12 8.83
C ASN A 145 5.42 -21.41 8.91
N SER A 146 6.23 -20.40 8.61
CA SER A 146 7.70 -20.55 8.57
C SER A 146 8.29 -20.70 9.98
N THR A 147 9.31 -21.55 10.07
CA THR A 147 10.17 -21.72 11.24
C THR A 147 11.59 -21.20 11.01
N ALA A 148 11.82 -20.48 9.89
CA ALA A 148 13.14 -19.97 9.53
C ALA A 148 13.66 -18.94 10.56
N VAL A 149 14.97 -18.98 10.81
CA VAL A 149 15.64 -18.04 11.73
C VAL A 149 15.50 -16.62 11.20
N GLY A 150 15.22 -15.68 12.11
CA GLY A 150 15.03 -14.27 11.77
C GLY A 150 13.64 -13.93 11.25
N VAL A 151 12.79 -14.92 10.96
CA VAL A 151 11.39 -14.69 10.56
C VAL A 151 10.49 -14.62 11.78
N ARG A 152 9.59 -13.63 11.81
CA ARG A 152 8.59 -13.50 12.88
C ARG A 152 7.70 -14.75 13.00
N PRO A 153 7.39 -15.22 14.23
CA PRO A 153 6.64 -16.46 14.44
C PRO A 153 5.18 -16.34 14.01
N THR A 154 4.53 -17.45 13.67
CA THR A 154 3.12 -17.50 13.20
C THR A 154 2.13 -16.72 14.10
N ARG A 155 2.31 -16.76 15.42
CA ARG A 155 1.49 -16.00 16.39
C ARG A 155 1.54 -14.49 16.18
N PHE A 156 2.68 -13.94 15.77
CA PHE A 156 2.82 -12.53 15.44
C PHE A 156 1.91 -12.18 14.26
N TRP A 157 1.97 -12.98 13.20
CA TRP A 157 1.19 -12.75 11.99
C TRP A 157 -0.32 -12.92 12.20
N GLN A 158 -0.73 -13.83 13.09
CA GLN A 158 -2.13 -13.97 13.49
C GLN A 158 -2.64 -12.70 14.18
N GLY A 159 -1.89 -12.19 15.17
CA GLY A 159 -2.24 -10.95 15.85
C GLY A 159 -2.25 -9.75 14.91
N GLU A 160 -1.28 -9.68 14.00
CA GLU A 160 -1.18 -8.59 13.03
C GLU A 160 -2.36 -8.59 12.04
N ARG A 161 -2.73 -9.77 11.53
CA ARG A 161 -3.92 -9.96 10.70
C ARG A 161 -5.19 -9.49 11.42
N GLU A 162 -5.38 -9.92 12.67
CA GLU A 162 -6.57 -9.56 13.47
C GLU A 162 -6.64 -8.05 13.73
N ARG A 163 -5.51 -7.43 14.04
CA ARG A 163 -5.40 -6.00 14.31
C ARG A 163 -5.74 -5.16 13.08
N LEU A 164 -5.20 -5.51 11.91
CA LEU A 164 -5.51 -4.82 10.65
C LEU A 164 -6.97 -5.05 10.20
N GLN A 165 -7.51 -6.26 10.39
CA GLN A 165 -8.93 -6.54 10.14
C GLN A 165 -9.85 -5.74 11.06
N SER A 166 -9.46 -5.57 12.33
CA SER A 166 -10.17 -4.73 13.29
C SER A 166 -10.20 -3.27 12.84
N LEU A 167 -9.06 -2.72 12.37
CA LEU A 167 -9.02 -1.37 11.82
C LEU A 167 -10.01 -1.21 10.66
N LEU A 168 -9.96 -2.12 9.67
CA LEU A 168 -10.85 -2.07 8.50
C LEU A 168 -12.32 -2.00 8.92
N ARG A 169 -12.74 -2.89 9.83
CA ARG A 169 -14.15 -3.04 10.24
C ARG A 169 -14.64 -1.94 11.16
N THR A 170 -13.76 -1.34 11.96
CA THR A 170 -14.16 -0.39 13.02
C THR A 170 -13.89 1.07 12.68
N LYS A 171 -12.92 1.36 11.81
CA LYS A 171 -12.48 2.73 11.49
C LYS A 171 -12.54 3.09 10.01
N MET A 172 -12.53 2.10 9.11
CA MET A 172 -12.48 2.33 7.66
C MET A 172 -13.81 2.00 6.97
N VAL A 173 -14.93 2.28 7.64
CA VAL A 173 -16.28 2.10 7.12
C VAL A 173 -16.99 3.44 7.19
N ASN A 174 -17.57 3.87 6.08
CA ASN A 174 -18.32 5.12 6.01
C ASN A 174 -19.75 4.96 6.54
N GLU A 175 -20.48 6.08 6.61
CA GLU A 175 -21.88 6.15 7.08
C GLU A 175 -22.84 5.24 6.30
N LYS A 176 -22.48 4.81 5.08
CA LYS A 176 -23.26 3.89 4.24
C LYS A 176 -22.88 2.42 4.44
N GLY A 177 -22.00 2.11 5.39
CA GLY A 177 -21.52 0.75 5.64
C GLY A 177 -20.53 0.23 4.59
N MET A 178 -19.99 1.11 3.73
CA MET A 178 -18.98 0.71 2.74
C MET A 178 -17.58 1.00 3.26
N PHE A 179 -16.62 0.15 2.88
CA PHE A 179 -15.22 0.43 3.19
C PHE A 179 -14.73 1.69 2.47
N SER A 180 -13.96 2.53 3.16
CA SER A 180 -13.41 3.77 2.62
C SER A 180 -12.10 4.16 3.30
N ASP A 181 -11.28 4.94 2.60
CA ASP A 181 -10.10 5.57 3.18
C ASP A 181 -10.50 6.43 4.41
N LEU A 182 -9.62 6.44 5.41
CA LEU A 182 -9.66 7.44 6.48
C LEU A 182 -8.83 8.63 5.97
N ILE A 183 -9.48 9.74 5.64
CA ILE A 183 -8.84 10.86 4.92
C ILE A 183 -8.76 12.15 5.74
N GLY A 184 -8.92 12.06 7.06
CA GLY A 184 -8.85 13.23 7.93
C GLY A 184 -9.83 14.35 7.54
N ARG A 185 -9.40 15.60 7.71
CA ARG A 185 -10.23 16.77 7.38
C ARG A 185 -10.13 17.09 5.89
N GLN A 186 -11.28 17.21 5.23
CA GLN A 186 -11.37 17.48 3.78
C GLN A 186 -12.24 18.70 3.49
N ILE A 187 -12.11 19.24 2.27
CA ILE A 187 -12.89 20.41 1.82
C ILE A 187 -14.33 19.99 1.52
N VAL A 188 -15.29 20.67 2.13
CA VAL A 188 -16.73 20.49 1.86
C VAL A 188 -17.22 21.62 0.97
N VAL A 189 -17.71 21.29 -0.22
CA VAL A 189 -18.31 22.25 -1.15
C VAL A 189 -19.82 22.27 -0.93
N LYS A 190 -20.37 23.46 -0.68
CA LYS A 190 -21.82 23.69 -0.59
C LYS A 190 -22.34 24.27 -1.89
N ARG A 191 -23.36 23.64 -2.49
CA ARG A 191 -24.13 24.22 -3.59
C ARG A 191 -25.45 24.72 -3.04
N LYS A 192 -25.94 25.86 -3.56
CA LYS A 192 -27.19 26.49 -3.09
C LYS A 192 -28.32 25.45 -3.10
N GLY A 193 -28.96 25.24 -1.95
CA GLY A 193 -30.06 24.29 -1.77
C GLY A 193 -29.67 22.80 -1.68
N LYS A 194 -28.38 22.44 -1.59
CA LYS A 194 -27.92 21.05 -1.40
C LYS A 194 -27.08 20.90 -0.14
N ALA A 195 -27.13 19.71 0.47
CA ALA A 195 -26.18 19.31 1.49
C ALA A 195 -24.75 19.42 0.94
N GLY A 196 -23.80 19.79 1.82
CA GLY A 196 -22.40 19.88 1.43
C GLY A 196 -21.85 18.51 1.03
N SER A 197 -21.00 18.46 0.01
CA SER A 197 -20.31 17.25 -0.41
C SER A 197 -18.80 17.47 -0.37
N LEU A 198 -18.03 16.41 -0.10
CA LEU A 198 -16.58 16.48 -0.21
C LEU A 198 -16.16 16.88 -1.63
N LEU A 199 -15.15 17.74 -1.72
CA LEU A 199 -14.46 18.01 -2.98
C LEU A 199 -13.72 16.73 -3.37
N SER A 200 -14.08 16.14 -4.51
CA SER A 200 -13.55 14.84 -4.95
C SER A 200 -12.36 14.94 -5.89
N ARG A 201 -12.03 16.14 -6.39
CA ARG A 201 -10.91 16.40 -7.30
C ARG A 201 -10.35 17.80 -7.05
N PRO A 202 -9.04 18.01 -7.24
CA PRO A 202 -8.45 19.35 -7.16
C PRO A 202 -9.07 20.30 -8.19
N PRO A 203 -9.23 21.61 -7.87
CA PRO A 203 -9.92 22.56 -8.75
C PRO A 203 -9.25 22.78 -10.12
N TRP A 204 -7.94 22.55 -10.22
CA TRP A 204 -7.16 22.72 -11.46
C TRP A 204 -7.14 21.47 -12.35
N VAL A 205 -7.62 20.33 -11.85
CA VAL A 205 -7.75 19.10 -12.66
C VAL A 205 -9.05 19.20 -13.46
N GLY A 206 -8.93 19.62 -14.73
CA GLY A 206 -10.06 19.77 -15.64
C GLY A 206 -10.61 18.44 -16.15
N ARG A 207 -11.62 18.49 -17.03
CA ARG A 207 -12.11 17.31 -17.79
C ARG A 207 -11.05 16.85 -18.82
N GLY A 208 -9.94 16.30 -18.35
CA GLY A 208 -8.88 15.70 -19.18
C GLY A 208 -7.69 16.60 -19.50
N MET A 209 -7.45 17.69 -18.78
CA MET A 209 -6.23 18.49 -18.90
C MET A 209 -5.70 18.91 -17.53
N ALA A 210 -4.38 18.85 -17.35
CA ALA A 210 -3.67 19.53 -16.29
C ALA A 210 -3.78 21.04 -16.54
N GLY A 211 -4.63 21.74 -15.78
CA GLY A 211 -4.71 23.20 -15.82
C GLY A 211 -3.48 23.83 -15.16
N GLN A 212 -3.24 25.13 -15.39
CA GLN A 212 -2.24 25.88 -14.63
C GLN A 212 -2.55 25.77 -13.14
N CYS A 213 -1.66 25.13 -12.39
CA CYS A 213 -1.85 24.94 -10.98
C CYS A 213 -1.49 26.20 -10.20
N SER A 214 -2.37 26.61 -9.29
CA SER A 214 -2.08 27.60 -8.27
C SER A 214 -2.54 27.02 -6.94
N PRO A 215 -1.69 27.00 -5.90
CA PRO A 215 -2.08 26.50 -4.59
C PRO A 215 -3.32 27.27 -4.11
N MET A 216 -4.42 26.55 -3.87
CA MET A 216 -5.64 27.13 -3.32
C MET A 216 -5.97 26.44 -2.01
N ASN A 217 -6.15 27.22 -0.94
CA ASN A 217 -6.69 26.74 0.33
C ASN A 217 -5.99 25.47 0.89
N GLY A 218 -4.67 25.39 0.76
CA GLY A 218 -3.87 24.25 1.26
C GLY A 218 -3.90 22.99 0.37
N ILE A 219 -4.52 23.04 -0.80
CA ILE A 219 -4.38 21.96 -1.80
C ILE A 219 -3.06 22.18 -2.53
N GLU A 220 -2.12 21.25 -2.37
CA GLU A 220 -0.80 21.30 -3.00
C GLU A 220 -0.89 21.05 -4.50
N CYS A 221 -0.09 21.78 -5.27
CA CYS A 221 0.01 21.58 -6.70
C CYS A 221 0.67 20.25 -7.05
N ASP A 222 0.05 19.52 -7.97
CA ASP A 222 0.63 18.31 -8.52
C ASP A 222 1.44 18.65 -9.78
N PRO A 223 2.75 18.35 -9.82
CA PRO A 223 3.58 18.55 -11.00
C PRO A 223 3.34 17.52 -12.12
N TYR A 224 2.55 16.46 -11.88
CA TYR A 224 2.26 15.39 -12.84
C TYR A 224 0.97 15.62 -13.64
#